data_AF-A0A7Y4RA47-F1
#
_entry.id   AF-A0A7Y4RA47-F1
#
_cell.length_a   1.000
_cell.length_b   1.000
_cell.length_c   1.000
_cell.angle_alpha   90.00
_cell.angle_beta   90.00
_cell.angle_gamma   90.00
#
_symmetry.space_group_name_H-M   'P 1'
#
loop_
_entity.id
_entity.type
_entity.pdbx_description
1 polymer ?
#
loop_
_entity_poly.entity_id
_entity_poly.type
_entity_poly.pdbx_seq_one_letter_code
_entity_poly.pdbx_strand_id
1 'polypeptide(L)'
;MGTIKTTYRLIVGMALLHVVAALGGVGYLVGTGRLTAERTRAIIAILRGESEMETMPAPDSAAADDHEEKMEAATSGEDAQVEEEIEWRNIDRYRAQVEQRLKLINAARVDLDRQREAFELVKEQERLAREQRAQSESQPGYQKELELVSALSPVAALGQIMSMSDGDAAQLLFQLGTRKVKKIYESARTEEERAKLTTVRQLIRDFKPGNGTAGAEGATG
;
A
#
# COMPACT_ATOMS: atom_id res chain seq x y z
N MET A 1 6.48 23.77 19.10
CA MET A 1 5.32 24.29 18.34
C MET A 1 5.67 24.89 16.97
N GLY A 2 6.92 25.26 16.66
CA GLY A 2 7.28 25.82 15.35
C GLY A 2 7.30 24.81 14.19
N THR A 3 7.71 23.57 14.44
CA THR A 3 7.92 22.55 13.40
C THR A 3 6.65 22.12 12.68
N ILE A 4 5.53 21.98 13.40
CA ILE A 4 4.22 21.54 12.84
C ILE A 4 3.67 22.56 11.83
N LYS A 5 3.85 23.87 12.08
CA LYS A 5 3.40 24.91 11.15
C LYS A 5 4.21 24.90 9.84
N THR A 6 5.50 24.55 9.93
CA THR A 6 6.37 24.46 8.76
C THR A 6 6.04 23.26 7.90
N THR A 7 5.80 22.08 8.49
CA THR A 7 5.39 20.89 7.74
C THR A 7 4.05 21.08 7.03
N TYR A 8 3.06 21.71 7.69
CA TYR A 8 1.78 21.98 7.06
C TYR A 8 1.90 22.87 5.81
N ARG A 9 2.72 23.92 5.88
CA ARG A 9 2.98 24.81 4.73
C ARG A 9 3.64 24.08 3.56
N LEU A 10 4.56 23.16 3.84
CA LEU A 10 5.21 22.35 2.80
C LEU A 10 4.21 21.42 2.10
N ILE A 11 3.36 20.74 2.87
CA ILE A 11 2.34 19.84 2.32
C ILE A 11 1.34 20.62 1.46
N VAL A 12 0.83 21.74 1.97
CA VAL A 12 -0.10 22.59 1.22
C VAL A 12 0.55 23.14 -0.04
N GLY A 13 1.81 23.62 0.04
CA GLY A 13 2.54 24.10 -1.13
C GLY A 13 2.74 23.01 -2.20
N MET A 14 3.08 21.80 -1.78
CA MET A 14 3.23 20.65 -2.68
C MET A 14 1.90 20.27 -3.33
N ALA A 15 0.79 20.24 -2.58
CA ALA A 15 -0.53 19.98 -3.13
C ALA A 15 -0.93 21.04 -4.17
N LEU A 16 -0.67 22.32 -3.88
CA LEU A 16 -0.98 23.42 -4.79
C LEU A 16 -0.18 23.35 -6.09
N LEU A 17 1.09 22.96 -6.01
CA LEU A 17 1.95 22.71 -7.18
C LEU A 17 1.35 21.63 -8.10
N HIS A 18 0.86 20.52 -7.53
CA HIS A 18 0.27 19.43 -8.32
C HIS A 18 -1.02 19.86 -9.00
N VAL A 19 -1.87 20.65 -8.32
CA VAL A 19 -3.10 21.18 -8.92
C VAL A 19 -2.78 22.11 -10.09
N VAL A 20 -1.79 22.99 -9.94
CA VAL A 20 -1.36 23.88 -11.01
C VAL A 20 -0.76 23.10 -12.18
N ALA A 21 0.06 22.09 -11.92
CA ALA A 21 0.63 21.23 -12.96
C ALA A 21 -0.46 20.46 -13.72
N ALA A 22 -1.45 19.91 -13.01
CA ALA A 22 -2.57 19.20 -13.62
C ALA A 22 -3.42 20.13 -14.51
N LEU A 23 -3.78 21.31 -14.00
CA LEU A 23 -4.53 22.30 -14.78
C LEU A 23 -3.75 22.80 -16.00
N GLY A 24 -2.44 23.05 -15.84
CA GLY A 24 -1.56 23.43 -16.94
C GLY A 24 -1.45 22.34 -18.01
N GLY A 25 -1.34 21.07 -17.59
CA GLY A 25 -1.32 19.92 -18.50
C GLY A 25 -2.62 19.77 -19.29
N VAL A 26 -3.77 19.91 -18.62
CA VAL A 26 -5.09 19.90 -19.28
C VAL A 26 -5.20 21.07 -20.27
N GLY A 27 -4.82 22.28 -19.86
CA GLY A 27 -4.83 23.46 -20.74
C GLY A 27 -3.94 23.30 -21.97
N TYR A 28 -2.74 22.72 -21.81
CA TYR A 28 -1.83 22.42 -22.92
C TYR A 28 -2.41 21.39 -23.90
N LEU A 29 -3.08 20.34 -23.40
CA LEU A 29 -3.71 19.32 -24.24
C LEU A 29 -4.90 19.89 -25.04
N VAL A 30 -5.65 20.81 -24.46
CA VAL A 30 -6.72 21.55 -25.17
C VAL A 30 -6.12 22.49 -26.22
N GLY A 31 -5.08 23.26 -25.86
CA GLY A 31 -4.45 24.22 -26.78
C GLY A 31 -3.74 23.57 -27.98
N THR A 32 -3.22 22.36 -27.83
CA THR A 32 -2.59 21.59 -28.91
C THR A 32 -3.59 20.79 -29.75
N GLY A 33 -4.89 20.89 -29.48
CA GLY A 33 -5.95 20.14 -30.18
C GLY A 33 -5.91 18.63 -29.94
N ARG A 34 -5.10 18.15 -28.99
CA ARG A 34 -5.00 16.73 -28.65
C ARG A 34 -6.17 16.21 -27.83
N LEU A 35 -6.94 17.12 -27.23
CA LEU A 35 -8.17 16.84 -26.50
C LEU A 35 -9.39 17.23 -27.35
N THR A 36 -9.79 16.35 -28.28
CA THR A 36 -11.05 16.51 -29.01
C THR A 36 -12.23 16.03 -28.17
N ALA A 37 -13.42 16.60 -28.40
CA ALA A 37 -14.64 16.27 -27.65
C ALA A 37 -14.98 14.76 -27.69
N GLU A 38 -14.61 14.08 -28.78
CA GLU A 38 -14.73 12.64 -28.95
C GLU A 38 -13.82 11.85 -27.99
N ARG A 39 -12.56 12.29 -27.82
CA ARG A 39 -11.60 11.67 -26.90
C ARG A 39 -12.01 11.88 -25.44
N THR A 40 -12.56 13.05 -25.09
CA THR A 40 -13.08 13.30 -23.75
C THR A 40 -14.26 12.39 -23.42
N ARG A 41 -15.16 12.16 -24.39
CA ARG A 41 -16.28 11.22 -24.23
C ARG A 41 -15.78 9.77 -24.09
N ALA A 42 -14.77 9.36 -24.84
CA ALA A 42 -14.16 8.03 -24.72
C ALA A 42 -13.52 7.82 -23.34
N ILE A 43 -12.78 8.81 -22.83
CA ILE A 43 -12.19 8.75 -21.48
C ILE A 43 -13.28 8.66 -20.40
N ILE A 44 -14.36 9.44 -20.54
CA ILE A 44 -15.50 9.40 -19.61
C ILE A 44 -16.21 8.03 -19.66
N ALA A 45 -16.37 7.45 -20.84
CA ALA A 45 -16.99 6.13 -21.02
C ALA A 45 -16.14 5.01 -20.37
N ILE A 46 -14.81 5.08 -20.48
CA ILE A 46 -13.88 4.16 -19.80
C ILE A 46 -13.98 4.33 -18.28
N LEU A 47 -13.99 5.56 -17.78
CA LEU A 47 -14.13 5.87 -16.34
C LEU A 47 -15.49 5.43 -15.77
N ARG A 48 -16.54 5.44 -16.59
CA ARG A 48 -17.88 4.99 -16.21
C ARG A 48 -18.04 3.47 -16.31
N GLY A 49 -17.04 2.76 -16.84
CA GLY A 49 -17.07 1.31 -16.99
C GLY A 49 -17.98 0.83 -18.13
N GLU A 50 -18.34 1.71 -19.07
CA GLU A 50 -19.31 1.45 -20.14
C GLU A 50 -18.64 0.96 -21.44
N SER A 51 -17.35 0.63 -21.46
CA SER A 51 -16.70 0.24 -22.72
C SER A 51 -16.99 -1.22 -23.09
N GLU A 52 -18.03 -1.44 -23.90
CA GLU A 52 -17.90 -2.38 -25.01
C GLU A 52 -16.79 -1.84 -25.92
N MET A 53 -15.78 -2.67 -26.12
CA MET A 53 -14.58 -2.33 -26.89
C MET A 53 -14.95 -2.31 -28.38
N GLU A 54 -15.66 -1.28 -28.82
CA GLU A 54 -15.78 -0.97 -30.24
C GLU A 54 -14.47 -0.29 -30.66
N THR A 55 -13.66 -1.08 -31.34
CA THR A 55 -12.35 -0.77 -31.91
C THR A 55 -12.28 0.65 -32.45
N MET A 56 -11.48 1.52 -31.81
CA MET A 56 -11.10 2.78 -32.45
C MET A 56 -10.26 2.49 -33.70
N PRO A 57 -10.50 3.18 -34.83
CA PRO A 57 -9.57 3.18 -35.94
C PRO A 57 -8.28 3.88 -35.50
N ALA A 58 -7.14 3.26 -35.82
CA ALA A 58 -5.84 3.87 -35.65
C ALA A 58 -5.74 5.16 -36.50
N PRO A 59 -4.97 6.17 -36.08
CA PRO A 59 -4.76 7.35 -36.91
C PRO A 59 -4.00 6.95 -38.18
N ASP A 60 -4.62 7.15 -39.34
CA ASP A 60 -3.96 7.11 -40.64
C ASP A 60 -2.79 8.11 -40.62
N SER A 61 -1.59 7.56 -40.50
CA SER A 61 -0.36 8.25 -40.88
C SER A 61 -0.31 8.28 -42.40
N ALA A 62 -0.82 9.35 -42.98
CA ALA A 62 -0.65 9.65 -44.40
C ALA A 62 0.85 9.72 -44.76
N ALA A 63 1.33 8.72 -45.49
CA ALA A 63 2.40 8.82 -46.49
C ALA A 63 2.71 7.43 -47.08
N ALA A 64 2.31 7.17 -48.33
CA ALA A 64 3.15 6.57 -49.40
C ALA A 64 2.29 6.17 -50.60
N ASP A 65 2.57 6.81 -51.74
CA ASP A 65 2.37 6.26 -53.09
C ASP A 65 3.02 4.86 -53.20
N ASP A 66 2.39 3.94 -53.91
CA ASP A 66 2.78 3.54 -55.28
C ASP A 66 2.16 2.18 -55.67
N HIS A 67 1.73 2.14 -56.93
CA HIS A 67 1.57 0.99 -57.82
C HIS A 67 1.68 -0.44 -57.26
N GLU A 68 0.66 -1.27 -57.55
CA GLU A 68 0.89 -2.55 -58.24
C GLU A 68 -0.38 -3.09 -58.91
N GLU A 69 -0.34 -3.08 -60.24
CA GLU A 69 -1.26 -3.72 -61.16
C GLU A 69 -0.93 -5.22 -61.18
N LYS A 70 -1.76 -6.04 -60.53
CA LYS A 70 -1.53 -7.49 -60.49
C LYS A 70 -2.21 -8.16 -61.68
N MET A 71 -1.40 -8.50 -62.69
CA MET A 71 -1.77 -9.43 -63.75
C MET A 71 -2.12 -10.79 -63.14
N GLU A 72 -3.37 -11.22 -63.32
CA GLU A 72 -3.75 -12.61 -63.11
C GLU A 72 -3.27 -13.43 -64.31
N ALA A 73 -2.21 -14.22 -64.11
CA ALA A 73 -1.78 -15.24 -65.04
C ALA A 73 -1.95 -16.61 -64.38
N ALA A 74 -2.58 -17.53 -65.12
CA ALA A 74 -2.99 -18.85 -64.68
C ALA A 74 -1.85 -19.79 -64.27
N THR A 75 -1.84 -20.22 -63.01
CA THR A 75 -1.12 -21.40 -62.48
C THR A 75 -2.00 -22.18 -61.50
N SER A 76 -3.10 -22.75 -62.02
CA SER A 76 -4.24 -23.29 -61.26
C SER A 76 -4.03 -24.62 -60.49
N GLY A 77 -2.81 -25.01 -60.10
CA GLY A 77 -2.58 -26.32 -59.46
C GLY A 77 -1.57 -26.33 -58.31
N GLU A 78 -0.39 -25.74 -58.52
CA GLU A 78 0.64 -25.63 -57.47
C GLU A 78 0.31 -24.52 -56.46
N ASP A 79 -0.31 -23.43 -56.90
CA ASP A 79 -0.69 -22.30 -56.03
C ASP A 79 -1.73 -22.72 -54.97
N ALA A 80 -2.64 -23.64 -55.31
CA ALA A 80 -3.64 -24.16 -54.37
C ALA A 80 -3.03 -25.00 -53.23
N GLN A 81 -1.96 -25.75 -53.50
CA GLN A 81 -1.27 -26.53 -52.46
C GLN A 81 -0.46 -25.62 -51.52
N VAL A 82 0.14 -24.57 -52.06
CA VAL A 82 0.86 -23.55 -51.28
C VAL A 82 -0.11 -22.77 -50.40
N GLU A 83 -1.29 -22.43 -50.91
CA GLU A 83 -2.33 -21.72 -50.15
C GLU A 83 -2.87 -22.58 -49.00
N GLU A 84 -3.11 -23.88 -49.22
CA GLU A 84 -3.52 -24.81 -48.16
C GLU A 84 -2.43 -24.95 -47.08
N GLU A 85 -1.15 -25.06 -47.46
CA GLU A 85 -0.05 -25.12 -46.48
C GLU A 85 0.04 -23.85 -45.63
N ILE A 86 -0.17 -22.68 -46.24
CA ILE A 86 -0.17 -21.39 -45.53
C ILE A 86 -1.35 -21.32 -44.54
N GLU A 87 -2.54 -21.78 -44.94
CA GLU A 87 -3.72 -21.82 -44.06
C GLU A 87 -3.47 -22.73 -42.84
N TRP A 88 -2.94 -23.93 -43.04
CA TRP A 88 -2.61 -24.84 -41.94
C TRP A 88 -1.59 -24.23 -40.98
N ARG A 89 -0.53 -23.61 -41.50
CA ARG A 89 0.49 -22.94 -40.67
C ARG A 89 -0.10 -21.76 -39.89
N ASN A 90 -1.04 -21.02 -40.48
CA ASN A 90 -1.72 -19.94 -39.77
C ASN A 90 -2.61 -20.49 -38.65
N ILE A 91 -3.36 -21.55 -38.89
CA ILE A 91 -4.20 -22.21 -37.87
C ILE A 91 -3.35 -22.67 -36.68
N ASP A 92 -2.20 -23.30 -36.93
CA ASP A 92 -1.30 -23.75 -35.85
C ASP A 92 -0.70 -22.58 -35.06
N ARG A 93 -0.36 -21.47 -35.73
CA ARG A 93 0.06 -20.24 -35.05
C ARG A 93 -1.05 -19.67 -34.17
N TYR A 94 -2.29 -19.66 -34.65
CA TYR A 94 -3.43 -19.19 -33.85
C TYR A 94 -3.69 -20.10 -32.64
N ARG A 95 -3.61 -21.42 -32.81
CA ARG A 95 -3.74 -22.39 -31.72
C ARG A 95 -2.69 -22.16 -30.64
N ALA A 96 -1.42 -22.01 -31.03
CA ALA A 96 -0.33 -21.72 -30.09
C ALA A 96 -0.54 -20.40 -29.33
N GLN A 97 -1.01 -19.35 -30.02
CA GLN A 97 -1.31 -18.06 -29.38
C GLN A 97 -2.47 -18.17 -28.38
N VAL A 98 -3.53 -18.90 -28.72
CA VAL A 98 -4.66 -19.13 -27.81
C VAL A 98 -4.22 -19.90 -26.58
N GLU A 99 -3.41 -20.96 -26.75
CA GLU A 99 -2.89 -21.74 -25.63
C GLU A 99 -2.00 -20.89 -24.71
N GLN A 100 -1.14 -20.05 -25.27
CA GLN A 100 -0.32 -19.11 -24.50
C GLN A 100 -1.17 -18.12 -23.70
N ARG A 101 -2.23 -17.56 -24.31
CA ARG A 101 -3.17 -16.66 -23.62
C ARG A 101 -3.90 -17.37 -22.49
N LEU A 102 -4.35 -18.61 -22.71
CA LEU A 102 -5.01 -19.42 -21.68
C LEU A 102 -4.07 -19.71 -20.50
N LYS A 103 -2.80 -20.05 -20.78
CA LYS A 103 -1.78 -20.24 -19.73
C LYS A 103 -1.57 -18.96 -18.92
N LEU A 104 -1.49 -17.81 -19.59
CA LEU A 104 -1.32 -16.51 -18.93
C LEU A 104 -2.53 -16.16 -18.04
N ILE A 105 -3.75 -16.36 -18.54
CA ILE A 105 -4.98 -16.12 -17.77
C ILE A 105 -5.05 -17.03 -16.54
N ASN A 106 -4.71 -18.31 -16.68
CA ASN A 106 -4.69 -19.24 -15.56
C ASN A 106 -3.63 -18.86 -14.51
N ALA A 107 -2.43 -18.46 -14.95
CA ALA A 107 -1.40 -17.96 -14.04
C ALA A 107 -1.86 -16.71 -13.29
N ALA A 108 -2.50 -15.76 -13.98
CA ALA A 108 -3.05 -14.55 -13.35
C ALA A 108 -4.18 -14.86 -12.35
N ARG A 109 -5.03 -15.85 -12.63
CA ARG A 109 -6.07 -16.30 -11.68
C ARG A 109 -5.47 -16.87 -10.40
N VAL A 110 -4.47 -17.75 -10.53
CA VAL A 110 -3.77 -18.33 -9.37
C VAL A 110 -3.09 -17.24 -8.54
N ASP A 111 -2.49 -16.24 -9.17
CA ASP A 111 -1.88 -15.11 -8.47
C ASP A 111 -2.92 -14.26 -7.71
N LEU A 112 -4.06 -13.96 -8.35
CA LEU A 112 -5.17 -13.26 -7.69
C LEU A 112 -5.73 -14.02 -6.50
N ASP A 113 -5.87 -15.35 -6.60
CA ASP A 113 -6.35 -16.17 -5.49
C ASP A 113 -5.36 -16.15 -4.32
N ARG A 114 -4.05 -16.25 -4.59
CA ARG A 114 -3.01 -16.10 -3.56
C ARG A 114 -3.03 -14.73 -2.90
N GLN A 115 -3.20 -13.66 -3.67
CA GLN A 115 -3.30 -12.30 -3.14
C GLN A 115 -4.53 -12.14 -2.24
N ARG A 116 -5.66 -12.75 -2.61
CA ARG A 116 -6.88 -12.75 -1.79
C ARG A 116 -6.69 -13.52 -0.48
N GLU A 117 -6.08 -14.70 -0.53
CA GLU A 117 -5.76 -15.48 0.67
C GLU A 117 -4.83 -14.70 1.61
N ALA A 118 -3.75 -14.11 1.07
CA ALA A 118 -2.83 -13.29 1.83
C ALA A 118 -3.54 -12.08 2.47
N PHE A 119 -4.42 -11.42 1.72
CA PHE A 119 -5.19 -10.28 2.22
C PHE A 119 -6.14 -10.68 3.36
N GLU A 120 -6.89 -11.78 3.23
CA GLU A 120 -7.78 -12.24 4.30
C GLU A 120 -7.00 -12.67 5.55
N LEU A 121 -5.81 -13.28 5.40
CA LEU A 121 -4.93 -13.57 6.55
C LEU A 121 -4.49 -12.29 7.27
N VAL A 122 -4.06 -11.26 6.53
CA VAL A 122 -3.65 -9.97 7.11
C VAL A 122 -4.82 -9.30 7.82
N LYS A 123 -5.99 -9.30 7.20
CA LYS A 123 -7.22 -8.72 7.76
C LYS A 123 -7.65 -9.43 9.05
N GLU A 124 -7.54 -10.76 9.08
CA GLU A 124 -7.87 -11.54 10.28
C GLU A 124 -6.87 -11.26 11.42
N GLN A 125 -5.58 -11.17 11.11
CA GLN A 125 -4.56 -10.78 12.09
C GLN A 125 -4.81 -9.37 12.64
N GLU A 126 -5.18 -8.42 11.78
CA GLU A 126 -5.48 -7.06 12.20
C GLU A 126 -6.73 -7.01 13.09
N ARG A 127 -7.77 -7.80 12.76
CA ARG A 127 -8.97 -7.94 13.58
C ARG A 127 -8.64 -8.45 14.97
N LEU A 128 -7.88 -9.54 15.07
CA LEU A 128 -7.45 -10.12 16.35
C LEU A 128 -6.59 -9.12 17.15
N ALA A 129 -5.67 -8.41 16.50
CA ALA A 129 -4.85 -7.40 17.16
C ALA A 129 -5.69 -6.23 17.69
N ARG A 130 -6.72 -5.80 16.94
CA ARG A 130 -7.66 -4.76 17.39
C ARG A 130 -8.50 -5.24 18.56
N GLU A 131 -8.99 -6.47 18.55
CA GLU A 131 -9.75 -7.05 19.66
C GLU A 131 -8.91 -7.15 20.93
N GLN A 132 -7.66 -7.61 20.82
CA GLN A 132 -6.72 -7.65 21.95
C GLN A 132 -6.44 -6.24 22.50
N ARG A 133 -6.20 -5.25 21.62
CA ARG A 133 -6.03 -3.85 22.05
C ARG A 133 -7.28 -3.30 22.71
N ALA A 134 -8.45 -3.54 22.14
CA ALA A 134 -9.72 -3.09 22.72
C ALA A 134 -9.95 -3.71 24.11
N GLN A 135 -9.65 -5.00 24.31
CA GLN A 135 -9.71 -5.64 25.62
C GLN A 135 -8.70 -5.05 26.62
N SER A 136 -7.50 -4.69 26.13
CA SER A 136 -6.44 -4.08 26.95
C SER A 136 -6.77 -2.62 27.33
N GLU A 137 -7.29 -1.84 26.40
CA GLU A 137 -7.65 -0.43 26.57
C GLU A 137 -8.95 -0.26 27.38
N SER A 138 -9.83 -1.26 27.36
CA SER A 138 -11.12 -1.24 28.07
C SER A 138 -11.02 -1.70 29.53
N GLN A 139 -9.84 -1.70 30.14
CA GLN A 139 -9.74 -1.90 31.59
C GLN A 139 -9.91 -0.54 32.31
N PRO A 140 -11.11 -0.16 32.78
CA PRO A 140 -11.32 1.07 33.54
C PRO A 140 -10.47 1.12 34.82
N GLY A 141 -9.98 -0.04 35.29
CA GLY A 141 -9.03 -0.14 36.39
C GLY A 141 -7.70 0.54 36.08
N TYR A 142 -7.18 0.38 34.86
CA TYR A 142 -5.86 0.91 34.49
C TYR A 142 -5.86 2.45 34.41
N GLN A 143 -6.90 3.06 33.86
CA GLN A 143 -7.00 4.53 33.85
C GLN A 143 -7.06 5.11 35.26
N LYS A 144 -7.81 4.48 36.17
CA LYS A 144 -7.87 4.89 37.58
C LYS A 144 -6.52 4.70 38.27
N GLU A 145 -5.80 3.63 37.98
CA GLU A 145 -4.47 3.37 38.52
C GLU A 145 -3.45 4.39 38.01
N LEU A 146 -3.50 4.72 36.71
CA LEU A 146 -2.69 5.79 36.13
C LEU A 146 -2.98 7.13 36.79
N GLU A 147 -4.25 7.50 36.97
CA GLU A 147 -4.66 8.72 37.67
C GLU A 147 -4.14 8.74 39.11
N LEU A 148 -4.30 7.63 39.84
CA LEU A 148 -3.84 7.50 41.22
C LEU A 148 -2.31 7.66 41.32
N VAL A 149 -1.55 6.94 40.49
CA VAL A 149 -0.09 7.07 40.46
C VAL A 149 0.34 8.46 39.97
N SER A 150 -0.43 9.10 39.09
CA SER A 150 -0.20 10.49 38.65
C SER A 150 -0.46 11.53 39.76
N ALA A 151 -1.27 11.21 40.77
CA ALA A 151 -1.50 12.06 41.94
C ALA A 151 -0.48 11.80 43.07
N LEU A 152 0.09 10.59 43.16
CA LEU A 152 1.07 10.23 44.20
C LEU A 152 2.39 11.02 44.10
N SER A 153 3.07 11.16 45.25
CA SER A 153 4.44 11.66 45.31
C SER A 153 5.41 10.69 44.63
N PRO A 154 6.57 11.14 44.11
CA PRO A 154 7.50 10.26 43.39
C PRO A 154 7.95 9.04 44.20
N VAL A 155 8.15 9.21 45.51
CA VAL A 155 8.56 8.12 46.43
C VAL A 155 7.43 7.11 46.61
N ALA A 156 6.19 7.55 46.79
CA ALA A 156 5.04 6.66 46.93
C ALA A 156 4.72 5.93 45.61
N ALA A 157 4.85 6.64 44.49
CA ALA A 157 4.71 6.05 43.15
C ALA A 157 5.78 4.97 42.91
N LEU A 158 7.02 5.19 43.34
CA LEU A 158 8.07 4.17 43.28
C LEU A 158 7.69 2.92 44.06
N GLY A 159 7.20 3.07 45.30
CA GLY A 159 6.74 1.95 46.12
C GLY A 159 5.64 1.13 45.43
N GLN A 160 4.67 1.81 44.79
CA GLN A 160 3.64 1.14 44.00
C GLN A 160 4.22 0.42 42.76
N ILE A 161 5.18 1.01 42.06
CA ILE A 161 5.83 0.35 40.91
C ILE A 161 6.61 -0.91 41.37
N MET A 162 7.15 -0.92 42.58
CA MET A 162 7.84 -2.08 43.13
C MET A 162 6.89 -3.25 43.44
N SER A 163 5.61 -3.00 43.75
CA SER A 163 4.63 -4.05 44.00
C SER A 163 3.97 -4.61 42.73
N MET A 164 4.07 -3.91 41.60
CA MET A 164 3.49 -4.31 40.31
C MET A 164 4.40 -5.26 39.52
N SER A 165 3.83 -5.94 38.51
CA SER A 165 4.60 -6.70 37.53
C SER A 165 5.44 -5.77 36.65
N ASP A 166 6.56 -6.25 36.11
CA ASP A 166 7.44 -5.42 35.27
C ASP A 166 6.74 -4.92 33.99
N GLY A 167 5.79 -5.69 33.46
CA GLY A 167 4.97 -5.31 32.30
C GLY A 167 4.02 -4.17 32.60
N ASP A 168 3.26 -4.27 33.70
CA ASP A 168 2.30 -3.22 34.08
C ASP A 168 3.04 -1.94 34.50
N ALA A 169 4.15 -2.08 35.22
CA ALA A 169 5.04 -0.98 35.57
C ALA A 169 5.57 -0.27 34.31
N ALA A 170 5.97 -1.02 33.27
CA ALA A 170 6.43 -0.47 32.01
C ALA A 170 5.33 0.32 31.30
N GLN A 171 4.13 -0.26 31.21
CA GLN A 171 2.98 0.39 30.57
C GLN A 171 2.59 1.68 31.31
N LEU A 172 2.58 1.65 32.64
CA LEU A 172 2.23 2.78 33.49
C LEU A 172 3.29 3.89 33.43
N LEU A 173 4.58 3.54 33.46
CA LEU A 173 5.67 4.50 33.26
C LEU A 173 5.73 5.07 31.84
N PHE A 174 5.32 4.31 30.82
CA PHE A 174 5.27 4.79 29.44
C PHE A 174 4.18 5.86 29.24
N GLN A 175 3.03 5.72 29.90
CA GLN A 175 1.93 6.70 29.83
C GLN A 175 2.13 7.89 30.76
N LEU A 176 2.98 7.76 31.79
CA LEU A 176 3.39 8.88 32.63
C LEU A 176 4.28 9.87 31.87
N GLY A 177 4.07 11.17 32.11
CA GLY A 177 4.90 12.21 31.50
C GLY A 177 6.38 12.08 31.91
N THR A 178 7.29 12.31 30.95
CA THR A 178 8.75 12.14 31.10
C THR A 178 9.34 12.85 32.32
N ARG A 179 8.82 14.03 32.67
CA ARG A 179 9.24 14.78 33.87
C ARG A 179 8.93 14.02 35.16
N LYS A 180 7.78 13.35 35.25
CA LYS A 180 7.38 12.60 36.45
C LYS A 180 8.14 11.29 36.56
N VAL A 181 8.31 10.57 35.45
CA VAL A 181 9.15 9.37 35.37
C VAL A 181 10.58 9.66 35.84
N LYS A 182 11.18 10.77 35.39
CA LYS A 182 12.52 11.19 35.85
C LYS A 182 12.58 11.35 37.37
N LYS A 183 11.59 12.01 37.98
CA LYS A 183 11.52 12.20 39.43
C LYS A 183 11.37 10.88 40.20
N ILE A 184 10.62 9.92 39.67
CA ILE A 184 10.47 8.58 40.24
C ILE A 184 11.82 7.85 40.23
N TYR A 185 12.56 7.96 39.11
CA TYR A 185 13.90 7.37 38.98
C TYR A 185 14.90 8.01 39.95
N GLU A 186 14.84 9.32 40.14
CA GLU A 186 15.67 10.05 41.12
C GLU A 186 15.33 9.69 42.57
N SER A 187 14.10 9.27 42.86
CA SER A 187 13.72 8.80 44.20
C SER A 187 14.19 7.40 44.55
N ALA A 188 14.70 6.61 43.59
CA ALA A 188 15.21 5.27 43.83
C ALA A 188 16.57 5.31 44.56
N ARG A 189 16.55 4.92 45.84
CA ARG A 189 17.70 4.97 46.74
C ARG A 189 18.38 3.62 46.87
N THR A 190 17.64 2.52 46.77
CA THR A 190 18.20 1.18 46.91
C THR A 190 18.70 0.67 45.56
N GLU A 191 19.65 -0.27 45.60
CA GLU A 191 20.19 -0.91 44.39
C GLU A 191 19.13 -1.79 43.70
N GLU A 192 18.28 -2.43 44.49
CA GLU A 192 17.15 -3.25 44.01
C GLU A 192 16.12 -2.41 43.24
N GLU A 193 15.72 -1.24 43.77
CA GLU A 193 14.81 -0.32 43.08
C GLU A 193 15.36 0.11 41.72
N ARG A 194 16.67 0.39 41.66
CA ARG A 194 17.35 0.81 40.42
C ARG A 194 17.45 -0.33 39.43
N ALA A 195 17.72 -1.55 39.88
CA ALA A 195 17.74 -2.73 39.02
C ALA A 195 16.37 -2.95 38.37
N LYS A 196 15.29 -2.95 39.17
CA LYS A 196 13.92 -3.12 38.64
C LYS A 196 13.54 -2.02 37.64
N LEU A 197 13.79 -0.75 37.97
CA LEU A 197 13.52 0.35 37.04
C LEU A 197 14.36 0.27 35.74
N THR A 198 15.55 -0.30 35.81
CA THR A 198 16.39 -0.52 34.62
C THR A 198 15.79 -1.60 33.73
N THR A 199 15.35 -2.72 34.31
CA THR A 199 14.61 -3.77 33.60
C THR A 199 13.36 -3.22 32.94
N VAL A 200 12.54 -2.48 33.69
CA VAL A 200 11.31 -1.84 33.18
C VAL A 200 11.61 -0.86 32.06
N ARG A 201 12.67 -0.05 32.17
CA ARG A 201 13.11 0.86 31.10
C ARG A 201 13.54 0.13 29.84
N GLN A 202 14.23 -1.00 29.99
CA GLN A 202 14.61 -1.84 28.85
C GLN A 202 13.35 -2.41 28.19
N LEU A 203 12.39 -2.88 28.99
CA LEU A 203 11.09 -3.32 28.49
C LEU A 203 10.38 -2.22 27.70
N ILE A 204 10.34 -0.96 28.19
CA ILE A 204 9.76 0.17 27.46
C ILE A 204 10.49 0.43 26.13
N ARG A 205 11.81 0.26 26.09
CA ARG A 205 12.61 0.42 24.86
C ARG A 205 12.24 -0.65 23.84
N ASP A 206 12.08 -1.88 24.30
CA ASP A 206 11.76 -3.03 23.45
C ASP A 206 10.28 -3.03 23.04
N PHE A 207 9.40 -2.55 23.92
CA PHE A 207 7.98 -2.26 23.67
C PHE A 207 7.78 -0.98 22.83
N LYS A 208 8.87 -0.31 22.45
CA LYS A 208 8.89 0.63 21.34
C LYS A 208 9.43 -0.06 20.09
N PRO A 209 8.77 -1.09 19.51
CA PRO A 209 8.92 -1.32 18.10
C PRO A 209 8.28 -0.11 17.40
N GLY A 210 8.79 0.25 16.22
CA GLY A 210 8.20 1.31 15.43
C GLY A 210 6.70 1.12 15.21
N ASN A 211 6.03 2.18 14.77
CA ASN A 211 4.90 2.03 13.86
C ASN A 211 5.14 0.81 12.95
N GLY A 212 4.30 -0.22 13.06
CA GLY A 212 4.58 -1.59 12.63
C GLY A 212 4.92 -1.76 11.15
N THR A 213 6.18 -1.56 10.81
CA THR A 213 6.74 -1.71 9.46
C THR A 213 8.21 -2.13 9.54
N ALA A 214 8.52 -3.26 10.19
CA ALA A 214 9.83 -3.91 10.06
C ALA A 214 9.74 -5.34 10.60
N GLY A 215 9.22 -6.25 9.80
CA GLY A 215 9.11 -7.67 10.16
C GLY A 215 8.51 -8.52 9.06
N ALA A 216 8.87 -8.26 7.79
CA ALA A 216 8.48 -9.11 6.66
C ALA A 216 9.56 -9.14 5.54
N GLU A 217 10.82 -8.89 5.88
CA GLU A 217 11.95 -9.16 4.96
C GLU A 217 12.99 -9.99 5.70
N GLY A 218 13.02 -11.29 5.41
CA GLY A 218 14.04 -12.18 5.96
C GLY A 218 13.63 -13.64 6.05
N ALA A 219 13.01 -14.21 5.01
CA ALA A 219 12.89 -15.66 4.86
C ALA A 219 12.60 -16.06 3.40
N THR A 220 13.56 -15.83 2.51
CA THR A 220 13.69 -16.59 1.26
C THR A 220 15.14 -17.01 1.09
N GLY A 221 15.45 -18.18 1.67
CA GLY A 221 16.55 -19.04 1.25
C GLY A 221 15.94 -20.31 0.67
#